data_AF-A0A2C6B5E5-F1
#
_entry.id   AF-A0A2C6B5E5-F1
#
_cell.length_a   1.000
_cell.length_b   1.000
_cell.length_c   1.000
_cell.angle_alpha   90.00
_cell.angle_beta   90.00
_cell.angle_gamma   90.00
#
_symmetry.space_group_name_H-M   'P 1'
#
loop_
_entity.id
_entity.type
_entity.pdbx_description
1 polymer ?
#
loop_
_entity_poly.entity_id
_entity_poly.type
_entity_poly.pdbx_seq_one_letter_code
_entity_poly.pdbx_strand_id
1 'polypeptide(L)' 'MEIKNRVSVKEASKRLGLPEQTLRIFIRNGRFQEFAEATKINDSKHWTYYINRARLENYLKLENEPNQVI' A
#
# COMPACT_ATOMS: atom_id res chain seq x y z
N MET A 1 14.83 6.58 16.15
CA MET A 1 13.93 5.41 16.01
C MET A 1 13.70 5.20 14.52
N GLU A 2 14.30 4.16 13.94
CA GLU A 2 14.31 3.99 12.48
C GLU A 2 12.89 3.79 11.93
N ILE A 3 12.54 4.55 10.89
CA ILE A 3 11.31 4.42 10.09
C ILE A 3 11.44 3.16 9.20
N LYS A 4 11.76 2.00 9.78
CA LYS A 4 12.10 0.77 9.05
C LYS A 4 10.87 0.02 8.49
N ASN A 5 9.67 0.45 8.87
CA ASN A 5 8.42 -0.27 8.57
C ASN A 5 7.54 0.38 7.48
N ARG A 6 7.99 1.46 6.82
CA ARG A 6 7.24 2.11 5.74
C ARG A 6 7.92 1.93 4.39
N VAL A 7 7.12 1.80 3.34
CA VAL A 7 7.58 1.89 1.95
C VAL A 7 6.97 3.10 1.25
N SER A 8 7.66 3.60 0.23
CA SER A 8 7.14 4.68 -0.61
C SER A 8 6.07 4.16 -1.57
N VAL A 9 5.22 5.07 -2.07
CA VAL A 9 4.25 4.74 -3.14
C VAL A 9 4.97 4.17 -4.37
N LYS A 10 6.12 4.76 -4.75
CA LYS A 10 6.95 4.29 -5.88
C LYS A 10 7.46 2.86 -5.70
N GLU A 11 7.87 2.51 -4.49
CA GLU A 11 8.34 1.16 -4.19
C GLU A 11 7.16 0.16 -4.19
N ALA A 12 6.07 0.50 -3.51
CA ALA A 12 4.88 -0.33 -3.47
C ALA A 12 4.27 -0.55 -4.86
N SER A 13 4.24 0.48 -5.71
CA SER A 13 3.67 0.39 -7.06
C SER A 13 4.45 -0.59 -7.93
N LYS A 14 5.79 -0.60 -7.83
CA LYS A 14 6.63 -1.59 -8.50
C LYS A 14 6.34 -3.01 -8.03
N ARG A 15 6.22 -3.21 -6.72
CA ARG A 15 5.93 -4.54 -6.14
C ARG A 15 4.53 -5.05 -6.51
N LEU A 16 3.55 -4.16 -6.64
CA LEU A 16 2.16 -4.48 -7.02
C LEU A 16 1.93 -4.53 -8.54
N GLY A 17 2.93 -4.18 -9.37
CA GLY A 17 2.75 -4.11 -10.82
C GLY A 17 1.80 -2.99 -11.27
N LEU A 18 1.69 -1.90 -10.51
CA LEU A 18 0.77 -0.79 -10.78
C LEU A 18 1.51 0.51 -11.12
N PRO A 19 0.94 1.38 -11.96
CA PRO A 19 1.37 2.77 -12.05
C PRO A 19 1.17 3.50 -10.70
N GLU A 20 2.09 4.40 -10.34
CA GLU A 20 2.03 5.14 -9.06
C GLU A 20 0.69 5.90 -8.89
N GLN A 21 0.20 6.53 -9.95
CA GLN A 21 -1.06 7.28 -9.90
C GLN A 21 -2.27 6.37 -9.67
N THR A 22 -2.27 5.18 -10.28
CA THR A 22 -3.31 4.18 -10.06
C THR A 22 -3.32 3.72 -8.61
N LEU A 23 -2.15 3.37 -8.06
CA LEU A 23 -2.02 2.98 -6.65
C LEU A 23 -2.54 4.08 -5.71
N ARG A 24 -2.22 5.35 -6.00
CA ARG A 24 -2.70 6.50 -5.22
C ARG A 24 -4.21 6.63 -5.22
N ILE A 25 -4.87 6.39 -6.35
CA ILE A 25 -6.34 6.44 -6.47
C ILE A 25 -6.97 5.27 -5.72
N PHE A 26 -6.41 4.07 -5.87
CA PHE A 26 -6.91 2.88 -5.19
C PHE A 26 -6.88 3.03 -3.66
N ILE A 27 -5.75 3.48 -3.09
CA ILE A 27 -5.64 3.69 -1.63
C ILE A 27 -6.65 4.76 -1.16
N ARG A 28 -6.82 5.86 -1.90
CA ARG A 28 -7.84 6.89 -1.57
C ARG A 28 -9.26 6.35 -1.55
N ASN A 29 -9.55 5.38 -2.41
CA ASN A 29 -10.85 4.74 -2.54
C ASN A 29 -11.02 3.55 -1.57
N GLY A 30 -10.11 3.36 -0.62
CA GLY A 30 -10.20 2.29 0.38
C GLY A 30 -9.79 0.90 -0.13
N ARG A 31 -9.04 0.81 -1.23
CA ARG A 31 -8.36 -0.44 -1.62
C ARG A 31 -7.07 -0.61 -0.81
N PHE A 32 -6.67 -1.86 -0.59
CA PHE A 32 -5.45 -2.22 0.13
C PHE A 32 -5.40 -1.76 1.60
N GLN A 33 -6.55 -1.66 2.26
CA GLN A 33 -6.66 -1.16 3.65
C GLN A 33 -5.88 -2.02 4.66
N GLU A 34 -5.60 -3.27 4.32
CA GLU A 34 -4.78 -4.16 5.13
C GLU A 34 -3.34 -3.65 5.30
N PHE A 35 -2.78 -2.95 4.30
CA PHE A 35 -1.38 -2.48 4.34
C PHE A 35 -1.17 -1.00 4.01
N ALA A 36 -2.17 -0.29 3.48
CA ALA A 36 -2.03 1.09 3.05
C ALA A 36 -3.20 1.98 3.49
N GLU A 37 -2.89 3.24 3.77
CA GLU A 37 -3.87 4.27 4.13
C GLU A 37 -3.50 5.59 3.46
N ALA A 38 -4.53 6.32 3.01
CA ALA A 38 -4.40 7.69 2.54
C ALA A 38 -5.13 8.62 3.51
N THR A 39 -4.41 9.60 4.03
CA THR A 39 -4.97 10.59 4.95
C THR A 39 -4.67 12.01 4.49
N LYS A 40 -5.58 12.94 4.80
CA LYS A 40 -5.30 14.36 4.73
C LYS A 40 -4.95 14.82 6.14
N ILE A 41 -3.73 15.29 6.32
CA ILE A 41 -3.29 15.83 7.61
C ILE A 41 -3.85 17.24 7.72
N ASN A 42 -4.66 17.49 8.75
CA ASN A 42 -5.38 18.75 8.98
C ASN A 42 -6.16 19.20 7.72
N ASP A 43 -6.12 20.49 7.39
CA ASP A 43 -6.78 21.09 6.22
C ASP A 43 -5.94 21.00 4.92
N SER A 44 -5.01 20.05 4.82
CA SER A 44 -4.13 19.94 3.64
C SER A 44 -4.90 19.60 2.36
N LYS A 45 -4.55 20.29 1.26
CA LYS A 45 -4.99 19.94 -0.10
C LYS A 45 -4.30 18.67 -0.63
N HIS A 46 -3.19 18.25 -0.01
CA HIS A 46 -2.39 17.12 -0.46
C HIS A 46 -2.64 15.87 0.38
N TRP A 47 -2.74 14.73 -0.30
CA TRP A 47 -2.83 13.43 0.33
C TRP A 47 -1.46 12.96 0.83
N THR A 48 -1.44 12.45 2.06
CA THR A 48 -0.31 11.72 2.62
C THR A 48 -0.61 10.23 2.59
N TYR A 49 0.39 9.44 2.21
CA TYR A 49 0.28 7.99 2.09
C TYR A 49 1.11 7.29 3.14
N TYR A 50 0.47 6.38 3.86
CA TYR A 50 1.13 5.41 4.72
C TYR A 50 1.03 4.03 4.07
N ILE A 51 2.15 3.34 3.94
CA ILE A 51 2.18 1.97 3.41
C ILE A 51 3.11 1.17 4.33
N ASN A 52 2.56 0.17 5.00
CA ASN A 52 3.29 -0.71 5.90
C ASN A 52 4.03 -1.79 5.10
N ARG A 53 5.35 -1.87 5.27
CA ARG A 53 6.21 -2.82 4.55
C ARG A 53 5.83 -4.27 4.81
N ALA A 54 5.78 -4.67 6.07
CA ALA A 54 5.56 -6.07 6.46
C ALA A 54 4.19 -6.56 6.00
N ARG A 55 3.16 -5.71 6.10
CA ARG A 55 1.82 -6.07 5.64
C ARG A 55 1.71 -6.14 4.11
N LEU A 56 2.40 -5.26 3.39
CA LEU A 56 2.49 -5.35 1.91
C LEU A 56 3.17 -6.67 1.51
N GLU A 57 4.26 -7.04 2.17
CA GLU A 57 4.96 -8.30 1.89
C GLU A 57 4.09 -9.52 2.18
N ASN A 58 3.31 -9.50 3.26
CA ASN A 58 2.35 -10.57 3.55
C ASN A 58 1.22 -10.64 2.52
N TYR A 59 0.67 -9.49 2.11
CA TYR A 59 -0.34 -9.43 1.05
C TYR A 59 0.17 -10.06 -0.25
N LEU A 60 1.39 -9.70 -0.67
CA LEU A 60 1.99 -10.24 -1.89
C LEU A 60 2.26 -11.75 -1.79
N LYS A 61 2.55 -12.29 -0.60
CA LYS A 61 2.69 -13.74 -0.43
C LYS A 61 1.36 -14.45 -0.61
N LEU A 62 0.30 -13.95 0.03
CA LEU A 62 -1.04 -14.53 -0.08
C LEU A 62 -1.56 -14.52 -1.53
N GLU A 63 -1.32 -13.44 -2.29
CA GLU A 63 -1.71 -13.35 -3.69
C GLU A 63 -0.91 -14.29 -4.61
N ASN A 64 0.32 -14.65 -4.23
CA ASN A 64 1.17 -15.55 -5.00
C ASN A 64 1.05 -17.02 -4.56
N GLU A 65 0.37 -17.31 -3.46
CA GLU A 65 0.04 -18.68 -3.09
C GLU A 65 -1.13 -19.15 -3.98
N PRO A 66 -0.93 -20.17 -4.83
CA PRO A 66 -2.03 -20.73 -5.59
C PRO A 66 -3.05 -21.27 -4.59
N ASN A 67 -4.20 -20.61 -4.56
CA ASN A 67 -5.43 -20.97 -3.86
C ASN A 67 -5.40 -22.45 -3.43
N GLN A 68 -5.04 -22.72 -2.17
CA GLN A 68 -5.15 -24.07 -1.61
C GLN A 68 -6.65 -24.33 -1.44
N VAL A 69 -7.27 -24.79 -2.53
CA VAL A 69 -8.59 -25.39 -2.53
C VAL A 69 -8.51 -26.60 -1.60
N ILE A 70 -9.17 -26.53 -0.46
CA ILE A 70 -9.46 -27.68 0.41
C ILE A 70 -10.70 -28.37 -0.16
#